data_AF-A0A2E8BBP5-F1
#
_entry.id   AF-A0A2E8BBP5-F1
#
_cell.length_a   1.000
_cell.length_b   1.000
_cell.length_c   1.000
_cell.angle_alpha   90.00
_cell.angle_beta   90.00
_cell.angle_gamma   90.00
#
_symmetry.space_group_name_H-M   'P 1'
#
loop_
_entity.id
_entity.type
_entity.pdbx_description
1 polymer ?
#
loop_
_entity_poly.entity_id
_entity_poly.type
_entity_poly.pdbx_seq_one_letter_code
_entity_poly.pdbx_strand_id
1 'polypeptide(L)'
;MKLLLCTISRNNAKRLKTWYKQLNALLDLLIGVHDVEVSIYENDSTDGTKKRLEKYAKLLSMKCKTTCTTTDLGTQHLVGKEGARVKNIAKARNAAIEQASQIHEFDKIVFIETDVLYNPQDAVEIILHQGDIISGYTTNALGQFYDAWATRKTSDETWWEHGIPTEKTQVWSTFNGVCTYTAKAFQEGARFDGVNPRTEMTDCDTTVICEVFRTMGYDNIAMLPINIRHPPTSLRERLFYVKQRLFGRV
;
A
#
# COMPACT_ATOMS: atom_id res chain seq x y z
N MET A 1 -18.10 -2.85 10.50
CA MET A 1 -17.35 -3.45 9.37
C MET A 1 -16.19 -4.23 9.94
N LYS A 2 -15.76 -5.27 9.22
CA LYS A 2 -14.52 -6.00 9.47
C LYS A 2 -13.46 -5.60 8.44
N LEU A 3 -12.31 -5.16 8.91
CA LEU A 3 -11.23 -4.59 8.09
C LEU A 3 -10.00 -5.50 8.15
N LEU A 4 -9.40 -5.78 7.00
CA LEU A 4 -8.07 -6.42 6.93
C LEU A 4 -7.02 -5.38 6.52
N LEU A 5 -6.05 -5.10 7.39
CA LEU A 5 -4.91 -4.23 7.09
C LEU A 5 -3.70 -5.10 6.75
N CYS A 6 -3.35 -5.11 5.47
CA CYS A 6 -2.21 -5.81 4.91
C CYS A 6 -0.98 -4.89 4.81
N THR A 7 0.18 -5.49 5.07
CA THR A 7 1.48 -4.86 4.86
C THR A 7 2.43 -5.91 4.30
N ILE A 8 3.14 -5.56 3.22
CA ILE A 8 4.28 -6.33 2.74
C ILE A 8 5.58 -5.57 3.04
N SER A 9 6.67 -6.28 3.28
CA SER A 9 7.96 -5.65 3.56
C SER A 9 9.12 -6.50 3.09
N ARG A 10 10.15 -5.84 2.56
CA ARG A 10 11.44 -6.45 2.25
C ARG A 10 12.56 -5.44 2.42
N ASN A 11 13.58 -5.77 3.22
CA ASN A 11 14.75 -4.93 3.48
C ASN A 11 14.41 -3.46 3.86
N ASN A 12 13.47 -3.29 4.78
CA ASN A 12 12.96 -1.97 5.17
C ASN A 12 13.13 -1.64 6.67
N ALA A 13 14.11 -2.24 7.35
CA ALA A 13 14.28 -2.15 8.80
C ALA A 13 14.35 -0.73 9.33
N LYS A 14 14.87 0.21 8.53
CA LYS A 14 15.04 1.62 8.88
C LYS A 14 13.71 2.38 9.00
N ARG A 15 12.66 1.96 8.30
CA ARG A 15 11.35 2.65 8.27
C ARG A 15 10.33 2.05 9.25
N LEU A 16 10.52 0.79 9.65
CA LEU A 16 9.54 0.05 10.46
C LEU A 16 9.17 0.71 11.80
N LYS A 17 10.08 1.47 12.44
CA LYS A 17 9.72 2.19 13.67
C LYS A 17 8.65 3.26 13.40
N THR A 18 8.73 3.95 12.27
CA THR A 18 7.76 4.97 11.89
C THR A 18 6.47 4.33 11.41
N TRP A 19 6.56 3.30 10.56
CA TRP A 19 5.42 2.50 10.13
C TRP A 19 4.62 1.98 11.33
N TYR A 20 5.26 1.35 12.31
CA TYR A 20 4.60 0.84 13.52
C TYR A 20 3.88 1.95 14.29
N LYS A 21 4.50 3.12 14.45
CA LYS A 21 3.87 4.24 15.16
C LYS A 21 2.61 4.74 14.46
N GLN A 22 2.67 4.90 13.13
CA GLN A 22 1.53 5.36 12.33
C GLN A 22 0.41 4.31 12.35
N LEU A 23 0.75 3.03 12.13
CA LEU A 23 -0.22 1.94 12.15
C LEU A 23 -0.86 1.77 13.54
N ASN A 24 -0.07 1.83 14.61
CA ASN A 24 -0.60 1.73 15.97
C ASN A 24 -1.58 2.87 16.30
N ALA A 25 -1.29 4.09 15.85
CA ALA A 25 -2.19 5.23 16.01
C ALA A 25 -3.44 5.10 15.13
N LEU A 26 -3.31 4.58 13.91
CA LEU A 26 -4.45 4.27 13.04
C LEU A 26 -5.37 3.22 13.67
N LEU A 27 -4.81 2.16 14.27
CA LEU A 27 -5.59 1.15 14.98
C LEU A 27 -6.36 1.73 16.17
N ASP A 28 -5.78 2.68 16.91
CA ASP A 28 -6.48 3.37 18.01
C ASP A 28 -7.72 4.11 17.51
N LEU A 29 -7.74 4.58 16.26
CA LEU A 29 -8.89 5.24 15.65
C LEU A 29 -9.95 4.26 15.11
N LEU A 30 -9.53 3.05 14.68
CA LEU A 30 -10.42 2.10 14.02
C LEU A 30 -11.08 1.10 14.99
N ILE A 31 -10.34 0.57 15.96
CA ILE A 31 -10.79 -0.57 16.80
C ILE A 31 -11.98 -0.21 17.70
N GLY A 32 -12.18 1.07 18.02
CA GLY A 32 -13.35 1.50 18.81
C GLY A 32 -14.70 1.32 18.09
N VAL A 33 -14.69 1.16 16.77
CA VAL A 33 -15.91 1.15 15.93
C VAL A 33 -15.94 0.02 14.89
N HIS A 34 -14.82 -0.64 14.65
CA HIS A 34 -14.67 -1.68 13.63
C HIS A 34 -13.94 -2.89 14.19
N ASP A 35 -14.24 -4.07 13.65
CA ASP A 35 -13.40 -5.25 13.84
C ASP A 35 -12.21 -5.14 12.89
N VAL A 36 -11.00 -5.32 13.40
CA VAL A 36 -9.77 -5.05 12.67
C VAL A 36 -8.83 -6.24 12.79
N GLU A 37 -8.30 -6.68 11.67
CA GLU A 37 -7.23 -7.68 11.62
C GLU A 37 -6.03 -7.10 10.88
N VAL A 38 -4.82 -7.40 11.37
CA VAL A 38 -3.57 -6.99 10.75
C VAL A 38 -2.85 -8.21 10.19
N SER A 39 -2.40 -8.09 8.94
CA SER A 39 -1.62 -9.12 8.26
C SER A 39 -0.32 -8.55 7.73
N ILE A 40 0.80 -9.07 8.24
CA ILE A 40 2.15 -8.64 7.91
C ILE A 40 2.85 -9.78 7.18
N TYR A 41 3.31 -9.54 5.96
CA TYR A 41 4.05 -10.51 5.19
C TYR A 41 5.44 -9.97 4.83
N GLU A 42 6.46 -10.78 5.02
CA GLU A 42 7.83 -10.45 4.75
C GLU A 42 8.50 -11.61 4.03
N ASN A 43 9.35 -11.29 3.06
CA ASN A 43 10.22 -12.28 2.43
C ASN A 43 11.63 -11.76 2.16
N ASP A 44 12.61 -12.64 2.37
CA ASP A 44 14.00 -12.50 1.94
C ASP A 44 14.75 -11.26 2.47
N SER A 45 14.36 -10.69 3.62
CA SER A 45 15.09 -9.57 4.21
C SER A 45 16.34 -10.01 4.97
N THR A 46 17.41 -9.23 4.83
CA THR A 46 18.71 -9.46 5.47
C THR A 46 19.18 -8.27 6.33
N ASP A 47 18.40 -7.19 6.40
CA ASP A 47 18.74 -5.94 7.08
C ASP A 47 18.17 -5.80 8.51
N GLY A 48 17.64 -6.89 9.08
CA GLY A 48 16.96 -6.90 10.38
C GLY A 48 15.47 -6.56 10.34
N THR A 49 14.86 -6.47 9.15
CA THR A 49 13.40 -6.31 8.97
C THR A 49 12.61 -7.37 9.73
N LYS A 50 12.96 -8.65 9.58
CA LYS A 50 12.27 -9.79 10.23
C LYS A 50 12.07 -9.60 11.73
N LYS A 51 13.18 -9.46 12.46
CA LYS A 51 13.20 -9.24 13.91
C LYS A 51 12.38 -8.03 14.35
N ARG A 52 12.35 -6.97 13.55
CA ARG A 52 11.56 -5.76 13.85
C ARG A 52 10.08 -6.00 13.62
N LEU A 53 9.69 -6.64 12.51
CA LEU A 53 8.29 -6.98 12.23
C LEU A 53 7.74 -7.94 13.28
N GLU A 54 8.46 -8.99 13.65
CA GLU A 54 8.06 -9.91 14.73
C GLU A 54 7.78 -9.16 16.04
N LYS A 55 8.70 -8.26 16.42
CA LYS A 55 8.53 -7.40 17.60
C LYS A 55 7.27 -6.54 17.50
N TYR A 56 7.05 -5.87 16.37
CA TYR A 56 5.92 -4.98 16.19
C TYR A 56 4.60 -5.75 16.08
N ALA A 57 4.58 -6.90 15.41
CA ALA A 57 3.43 -7.79 15.34
C ALA A 57 2.99 -8.24 16.73
N LYS A 58 3.94 -8.62 17.62
CA LYS A 58 3.63 -8.93 19.02
C LYS A 58 3.02 -7.77 19.80
N LEU A 59 3.38 -6.52 19.45
CA LEU A 59 2.80 -5.34 20.09
C LEU A 59 1.39 -5.06 19.55
N LEU A 60 1.19 -5.17 18.24
CA LEU A 60 -0.11 -4.99 17.59
C LEU A 60 -1.10 -6.09 17.99
N SER A 61 -0.62 -7.32 18.22
CA SER A 61 -1.45 -8.44 18.67
C SER A 61 -2.07 -8.26 20.05
N MET A 62 -1.60 -7.29 20.83
CA MET A 62 -2.23 -6.91 22.11
C MET A 62 -3.53 -6.13 21.91
N LYS A 63 -3.78 -5.59 20.70
CA LYS A 63 -4.96 -4.76 20.37
C LYS A 63 -5.96 -5.49 19.49
N CYS A 64 -5.47 -6.23 18.50
CA CYS A 64 -6.32 -6.91 17.51
C CYS A 64 -5.65 -8.18 16.99
N LYS A 65 -6.41 -9.03 16.31
CA LYS A 65 -5.82 -10.21 15.65
C LYS A 65 -4.72 -9.74 14.69
N THR A 66 -3.53 -10.29 14.85
CA THR A 66 -2.36 -9.92 14.06
C THR A 66 -1.61 -11.17 13.63
N THR A 67 -1.46 -11.37 12.33
CA THR A 67 -0.65 -12.44 11.74
C THR A 67 0.61 -11.83 11.14
N CYS A 68 1.76 -12.43 11.42
CA CYS A 68 3.04 -12.04 10.84
C CYS A 68 3.78 -13.26 10.32
N THR A 69 4.07 -13.28 9.03
CA THR A 69 4.87 -14.33 8.39
C THR A 69 6.12 -13.73 7.80
N THR A 70 7.26 -14.33 8.11
CA THR A 70 8.58 -14.03 7.55
C THR A 70 9.11 -15.29 6.88
N THR A 71 9.52 -15.22 5.62
CA THR A 71 9.97 -16.40 4.86
C THR A 71 11.24 -16.15 4.06
N ASP A 72 12.00 -17.21 3.83
CA ASP A 72 13.21 -17.22 2.99
C ASP A 72 12.91 -18.03 1.72
N LEU A 73 12.43 -17.33 0.70
CA LEU A 73 12.08 -17.90 -0.61
C LEU A 73 13.29 -17.99 -1.54
N GLY A 74 14.42 -17.35 -1.18
CA GLY A 74 15.63 -17.31 -2.00
C GLY A 74 15.45 -16.48 -3.28
N THR A 75 14.46 -15.59 -3.33
CA THR A 75 14.25 -14.75 -4.52
C THR A 75 15.38 -13.74 -4.64
N GLN A 76 15.92 -13.55 -5.85
CA GLN A 76 16.93 -12.52 -6.07
C GLN A 76 16.35 -11.13 -5.79
N HIS A 77 17.20 -10.20 -5.33
CA HIS A 77 16.83 -8.79 -5.31
C HIS A 77 16.93 -8.25 -6.75
N LEU A 78 15.78 -8.16 -7.42
CA LEU A 78 15.70 -7.91 -8.85
C LEU A 78 15.77 -6.40 -9.15
N VAL A 79 16.98 -5.88 -9.34
CA VAL A 79 17.19 -4.53 -9.91
C VAL A 79 17.18 -4.65 -11.44
N GLY A 80 16.35 -3.86 -12.13
CA GLY A 80 16.29 -3.83 -13.60
C GLY A 80 15.58 -5.03 -14.27
N LYS A 81 14.92 -5.89 -13.50
CA LYS A 81 14.09 -7.01 -13.98
C LYS A 81 12.64 -6.81 -13.56
N GLU A 82 12.05 -5.73 -14.04
CA GLU A 82 10.74 -5.23 -13.61
C GLU A 82 9.65 -6.31 -13.63
N GLY A 83 9.60 -7.15 -14.67
CA GLY A 83 8.59 -8.22 -14.76
C GLY A 83 8.67 -9.30 -13.69
N ALA A 84 9.87 -9.73 -13.31
CA ALA A 84 10.03 -10.67 -12.22
C ALA A 84 9.84 -9.99 -10.85
N ARG A 85 10.14 -8.69 -10.75
CA ARG A 85 9.92 -7.89 -9.53
C ARG A 85 8.43 -7.74 -9.22
N VAL A 86 7.61 -7.29 -10.18
CA VAL A 86 6.17 -7.09 -9.96
C VAL A 86 5.44 -8.39 -9.66
N LYS A 87 5.84 -9.50 -10.29
CA LYS A 87 5.29 -10.84 -9.97
C LYS A 87 5.59 -11.26 -8.53
N ASN A 88 6.80 -10.97 -8.02
CA ASN A 88 7.15 -11.27 -6.63
C ASN A 88 6.37 -10.41 -5.64
N ILE A 89 6.19 -9.11 -5.95
CA ILE A 89 5.39 -8.20 -5.12
C ILE A 89 3.92 -8.65 -5.10
N ALA A 90 3.34 -8.97 -6.26
CA ALA A 90 1.98 -9.49 -6.38
C ALA A 90 1.77 -10.75 -5.52
N LYS A 91 2.70 -11.71 -5.59
CA LYS A 91 2.68 -12.92 -4.74
C LYS A 91 2.73 -12.58 -3.26
N ALA A 92 3.57 -11.63 -2.85
CA ALA A 92 3.65 -11.20 -1.46
C ALA A 92 2.34 -10.56 -0.98
N ARG A 93 1.67 -9.74 -1.82
CA ARG A 93 0.37 -9.16 -1.51
C ARG A 93 -0.72 -10.23 -1.36
N ASN A 94 -0.77 -11.19 -2.29
CA ASN A 94 -1.71 -12.30 -2.20
C ASN A 94 -1.46 -13.14 -0.95
N ALA A 95 -0.20 -13.46 -0.62
CA ALA A 95 0.15 -14.19 0.60
C ALA A 95 -0.24 -13.42 1.88
N ALA A 96 -0.11 -12.08 1.88
CA ALA A 96 -0.59 -11.24 2.97
C ALA A 96 -2.11 -11.33 3.15
N ILE A 97 -2.88 -11.47 2.07
CA ILE A 97 -4.34 -11.67 2.18
C ILE A 97 -4.63 -13.10 2.68
N GLU A 98 -4.00 -14.10 2.09
CA GLU A 98 -4.28 -15.52 2.30
C GLU A 98 -3.92 -16.03 3.70
N GLN A 99 -2.96 -15.40 4.39
CA GLN A 99 -2.62 -15.76 5.77
C GLN A 99 -3.60 -15.24 6.85
N ALA A 100 -4.53 -14.36 6.47
CA ALA A 100 -5.48 -13.77 7.40
C ALA A 100 -6.65 -14.73 7.71
N SER A 101 -7.66 -14.26 8.46
CA SER A 101 -8.96 -14.94 8.54
C SER A 101 -9.60 -15.15 7.16
N GLN A 102 -10.70 -15.90 7.12
CA GLN A 102 -11.37 -16.21 5.87
C GLN A 102 -11.83 -14.93 5.14
N ILE A 103 -11.51 -14.82 3.86
CA ILE A 103 -11.73 -13.60 3.05
C ILE A 103 -13.20 -13.11 3.07
N HIS A 104 -14.15 -14.04 3.19
CA HIS A 104 -15.59 -13.74 3.21
C HIS A 104 -16.05 -13.02 4.48
N GLU A 105 -15.21 -12.96 5.52
CA GLU A 105 -15.52 -12.23 6.75
C GLU A 105 -15.26 -10.73 6.65
N PHE A 106 -14.44 -10.28 5.70
CA PHE A 106 -14.01 -8.89 5.58
C PHE A 106 -14.94 -8.06 4.69
N ASP A 107 -15.16 -6.81 5.05
CA ASP A 107 -15.85 -5.82 4.21
C ASP A 107 -14.87 -5.05 3.32
N LYS A 108 -13.66 -4.79 3.85
CA LYS A 108 -12.59 -4.07 3.15
C LYS A 108 -11.22 -4.70 3.40
N ILE A 109 -10.39 -4.63 2.39
CA ILE A 109 -8.96 -4.96 2.47
C ILE A 109 -8.17 -3.67 2.25
N VAL A 110 -7.15 -3.41 3.05
CA VAL A 110 -6.35 -2.19 3.02
C VAL A 110 -4.89 -2.57 2.91
N PHE A 111 -4.18 -2.05 1.92
CA PHE A 111 -2.72 -2.13 1.87
C PHE A 111 -2.10 -0.85 2.38
N ILE A 112 -1.13 -0.99 3.28
CA ILE A 112 -0.34 0.09 3.85
C ILE A 112 1.13 -0.24 3.63
N GLU A 113 1.82 0.57 2.83
CA GLU A 113 3.24 0.43 2.56
C GLU A 113 4.09 0.75 3.79
N THR A 114 5.20 0.02 3.94
CA THR A 114 6.10 0.19 5.09
C THR A 114 7.03 1.39 5.00
N ASP A 115 7.20 1.92 3.79
CA ASP A 115 8.12 3.00 3.48
C ASP A 115 7.43 4.34 3.26
N VAL A 116 6.16 4.52 3.60
CA VAL A 116 5.45 5.81 3.48
C VAL A 116 5.18 6.50 4.83
N LEU A 117 4.95 7.81 4.77
CA LEU A 117 4.52 8.65 5.89
C LEU A 117 3.09 9.14 5.64
N TYR A 118 2.22 8.98 6.62
CA TYR A 118 0.82 9.40 6.52
C TYR A 118 0.30 9.88 7.87
N ASN A 119 -0.71 10.75 7.82
CA ASN A 119 -1.48 11.12 8.99
C ASN A 119 -2.53 10.00 9.25
N PRO A 120 -2.61 9.43 10.47
CA PRO A 120 -3.58 8.39 10.78
C PRO A 120 -5.05 8.78 10.55
N GLN A 121 -5.44 10.04 10.84
CA GLN A 121 -6.80 10.52 10.60
C GLN A 121 -7.12 10.58 9.10
N ASP A 122 -6.19 11.07 8.28
CA ASP A 122 -6.36 11.09 6.82
C ASP A 122 -6.44 9.66 6.25
N ALA A 123 -5.68 8.72 6.82
CA ALA A 123 -5.76 7.30 6.43
C ALA A 123 -7.13 6.69 6.79
N VAL A 124 -7.77 7.09 7.89
CA VAL A 124 -9.15 6.69 8.20
C VAL A 124 -10.11 7.19 7.12
N GLU A 125 -9.95 8.43 6.64
CA GLU A 125 -10.78 8.96 5.55
C GLU A 125 -10.64 8.11 4.28
N ILE A 126 -9.42 7.74 3.89
CA ILE A 126 -9.17 6.84 2.76
C ILE A 126 -9.87 5.49 2.97
N ILE A 127 -9.64 4.85 4.12
CA ILE A 127 -10.11 3.48 4.41
C ILE A 127 -11.64 3.41 4.41
N LEU A 128 -12.30 4.38 5.02
CA LEU A 128 -13.75 4.39 5.19
C LEU A 128 -14.50 4.98 3.98
N HIS A 129 -13.78 5.52 2.99
CA HIS A 129 -14.40 6.08 1.80
C HIS A 129 -15.15 5.02 1.00
N GLN A 130 -16.23 5.46 0.35
CA GLN A 130 -17.03 4.62 -0.55
C GLN A 130 -16.36 4.54 -1.92
N GLY A 131 -16.23 3.31 -2.41
CA GLY A 131 -15.61 2.99 -3.69
C GLY A 131 -15.02 1.60 -3.68
N ASP A 132 -14.69 1.11 -4.87
CA ASP A 132 -14.13 -0.23 -5.07
C ASP A 132 -12.63 -0.24 -4.77
N ILE A 133 -11.93 0.82 -5.20
CA ILE A 133 -10.53 1.06 -4.87
C ILE A 133 -10.34 2.55 -4.58
N ILE A 134 -9.89 2.87 -3.37
CA ILE A 134 -9.66 4.26 -2.94
C ILE A 134 -8.26 4.40 -2.35
N SER A 135 -7.55 5.45 -2.77
CA SER A 135 -6.28 5.85 -2.17
C SER A 135 -6.18 7.37 -2.01
N GLY A 136 -5.13 7.84 -1.32
CA GLY A 136 -4.62 9.20 -1.49
C GLY A 136 -3.72 9.31 -2.73
N TYR A 137 -2.86 10.31 -2.77
CA TYR A 137 -1.76 10.45 -3.74
C TYR A 137 -0.41 10.44 -3.03
N THR A 138 0.65 9.96 -3.69
CA THR A 138 2.00 10.02 -3.09
C THR A 138 2.85 11.17 -3.60
N THR A 139 3.62 11.76 -2.69
CA THR A 139 4.65 12.75 -3.04
C THR A 139 6.04 12.33 -2.57
N ASN A 140 7.07 12.65 -3.35
CA ASN A 140 8.45 12.55 -2.91
C ASN A 140 8.79 13.68 -1.93
N ALA A 141 10.01 13.66 -1.38
CA ALA A 141 10.47 14.69 -0.45
C ALA A 141 10.54 16.11 -1.05
N LEU A 142 10.44 16.26 -2.37
CA LEU A 142 10.37 17.55 -3.07
C LEU A 142 8.92 18.01 -3.33
N GLY A 143 7.92 17.24 -2.91
CA GLY A 143 6.50 17.55 -3.14
C GLY A 143 6.00 17.18 -4.55
N GLN A 144 6.77 16.42 -5.33
CA GLN A 144 6.37 15.96 -6.65
C GLN A 144 5.65 14.62 -6.55
N PHE A 145 4.70 14.36 -7.45
CA PHE A 145 3.99 13.08 -7.52
C PHE A 145 5.00 11.92 -7.65
N TYR A 146 4.85 10.88 -6.83
CA TYR A 146 5.84 9.79 -6.74
C TYR A 146 5.40 8.52 -7.47
N ASP A 147 4.25 7.93 -7.15
CA ASP A 147 3.80 6.65 -7.72
C ASP A 147 3.12 6.80 -9.08
N ALA A 148 3.78 7.50 -10.01
CA ALA A 148 3.23 7.80 -11.32
C ALA A 148 2.95 6.54 -12.16
N TRP A 149 3.69 5.44 -11.95
CA TRP A 149 3.46 4.18 -12.69
C TRP A 149 2.16 3.47 -12.30
N ALA A 150 1.81 3.52 -11.01
CA ALA A 150 0.63 2.87 -10.47
C ALA A 150 -0.66 3.66 -10.77
N THR A 151 -0.53 4.94 -11.12
CA THR A 151 -1.65 5.88 -11.22
C THR A 151 -1.90 6.26 -12.68
N ARG A 152 -3.14 6.15 -13.15
CA ARG A 152 -3.55 6.46 -14.53
C ARG A 152 -4.90 7.14 -14.51
N LYS A 153 -5.09 8.21 -15.29
CA LYS A 153 -6.40 8.87 -15.41
C LYS A 153 -7.34 8.08 -16.32
N THR A 154 -6.82 7.52 -17.41
CA THR A 154 -7.58 6.75 -18.40
C THR A 154 -6.88 5.43 -18.74
N SER A 155 -7.54 4.56 -19.51
CA SER A 155 -7.00 3.27 -19.96
C SER A 155 -5.78 3.37 -20.89
N ASP A 156 -5.64 4.52 -21.55
CA ASP A 156 -4.64 4.74 -22.61
C ASP A 156 -3.33 5.29 -22.03
N GLU A 157 -3.35 5.71 -20.78
CA GLU A 157 -2.18 6.20 -20.07
C GLU A 157 -1.33 5.05 -19.52
N THR A 158 -0.03 5.27 -19.46
CA THR A 158 0.93 4.35 -18.82
C THR A 158 1.47 4.91 -17.50
N TRP A 159 1.41 6.24 -17.34
CA TRP A 159 1.90 7.00 -16.18
C TRP A 159 0.96 8.17 -15.88
N TRP A 160 0.98 8.65 -14.64
CA TRP A 160 0.32 9.88 -14.23
C TRP A 160 1.13 11.12 -14.60
N GLU A 161 0.51 12.03 -15.37
CA GLU A 161 1.14 13.29 -15.81
C GLU A 161 0.31 14.56 -15.45
N HIS A 162 -0.71 14.42 -14.59
CA HIS A 162 -1.70 15.47 -14.34
C HIS A 162 -1.40 16.35 -13.11
N GLY A 163 -0.17 16.33 -12.60
CA GLY A 163 0.23 17.13 -11.44
C GLY A 163 -0.29 16.59 -10.10
N ILE A 164 -0.38 17.46 -9.08
CA ILE A 164 -0.90 17.08 -7.76
C ILE A 164 -2.42 17.25 -7.75
N PRO A 165 -3.20 16.21 -7.41
CA PRO A 165 -4.66 16.32 -7.33
C PRO A 165 -5.08 17.25 -6.18
N THR A 166 -5.96 18.19 -6.47
CA THR A 166 -6.52 19.14 -5.49
C THR A 166 -7.95 18.79 -5.06
N GLU A 167 -8.59 17.86 -5.78
CA GLU A 167 -9.94 17.36 -5.51
C GLU A 167 -10.00 15.84 -5.70
N LYS A 168 -11.12 15.24 -5.26
CA LYS A 168 -11.38 13.81 -5.52
C LYS A 168 -11.39 13.57 -7.03
N THR A 169 -10.52 12.68 -7.47
CA THR A 169 -10.30 12.42 -8.88
C THR A 169 -10.64 10.97 -9.20
N GLN A 170 -11.62 10.76 -10.09
CA GLN A 170 -11.85 9.43 -10.67
C GLN A 170 -10.67 9.06 -11.56
N VAL A 171 -10.15 7.84 -11.41
CA VAL A 171 -8.92 7.37 -12.07
C VAL A 171 -9.09 5.95 -12.59
N TRP A 172 -8.31 5.61 -13.60
CA TRP A 172 -8.27 4.26 -14.13
C TRP A 172 -7.61 3.28 -13.17
N SER A 173 -6.49 3.67 -12.56
CA SER A 173 -5.76 2.89 -11.54
C SER A 173 -5.15 3.77 -10.47
N THR A 174 -4.97 3.23 -9.26
CA THR A 174 -4.32 3.93 -8.13
C THR A 174 -3.82 2.96 -7.04
N PHE A 175 -2.88 3.40 -6.20
CA PHE A 175 -2.42 2.69 -5.00
C PHE A 175 -1.83 3.62 -3.92
N ASN A 176 -0.79 4.38 -4.28
CA ASN A 176 -0.30 5.54 -3.52
C ASN A 176 -0.08 5.29 -2.00
N GLY A 177 0.52 4.15 -1.64
CA GLY A 177 1.01 3.85 -0.29
C GLY A 177 -0.04 3.44 0.75
N VAL A 178 -1.21 4.06 0.76
CA VAL A 178 -2.39 3.64 1.53
C VAL A 178 -3.56 3.49 0.57
N CYS A 179 -3.96 2.25 0.33
CA CYS A 179 -5.03 1.91 -0.61
C CYS A 179 -6.04 0.97 0.04
N THR A 180 -7.32 1.30 -0.05
CA THR A 180 -8.41 0.42 0.37
C THR A 180 -9.13 -0.15 -0.84
N TYR A 181 -9.58 -1.38 -0.69
CA TYR A 181 -10.30 -2.15 -1.68
C TYR A 181 -11.59 -2.69 -1.07
N THR A 182 -12.65 -2.76 -1.85
CA THR A 182 -13.83 -3.57 -1.50
C THR A 182 -13.41 -5.04 -1.39
N ALA A 183 -13.73 -5.71 -0.28
CA ALA A 183 -13.34 -7.11 -0.09
C ALA A 183 -14.10 -8.05 -1.04
N LYS A 184 -15.29 -7.63 -1.51
CA LYS A 184 -16.17 -8.43 -2.37
C LYS A 184 -15.47 -8.92 -3.65
N ALA A 185 -14.69 -8.06 -4.31
CA ALA A 185 -13.92 -8.46 -5.49
C ALA A 185 -12.92 -9.58 -5.18
N PHE A 186 -12.23 -9.53 -4.03
CA PHE A 186 -11.32 -10.61 -3.61
C PHE A 186 -12.05 -11.90 -3.23
N GLN A 187 -13.26 -11.80 -2.67
CA GLN A 187 -14.13 -12.94 -2.37
C GLN A 187 -14.57 -13.65 -3.66
N GLU A 188 -14.79 -12.88 -4.73
CA GLU A 188 -15.14 -13.36 -6.07
C GLU A 188 -13.92 -13.81 -6.90
N GLY A 189 -12.71 -13.70 -6.35
CA GLY A 189 -11.49 -14.27 -6.94
C GLY A 189 -10.45 -13.27 -7.44
N ALA A 190 -10.66 -11.95 -7.29
CA ALA A 190 -9.65 -10.96 -7.65
C ALA A 190 -8.33 -11.22 -6.89
N ARG A 191 -7.19 -11.16 -7.58
CA ARG A 191 -5.85 -11.31 -7.00
C ARG A 191 -4.86 -10.42 -7.72
N PHE A 192 -3.79 -10.03 -7.02
CA PHE A 192 -2.70 -9.27 -7.64
C PHE A 192 -1.94 -10.18 -8.61
N ASP A 193 -1.50 -9.62 -9.74
CA ASP A 193 -0.62 -10.28 -10.69
C ASP A 193 0.34 -9.24 -11.29
N GLY A 194 1.42 -9.68 -11.92
CA GLY A 194 2.34 -8.84 -12.67
C GLY A 194 2.02 -8.74 -14.16
N VAL A 195 0.96 -9.39 -14.64
CA VAL A 195 0.53 -9.37 -16.05
C VAL A 195 -0.83 -8.69 -16.16
N ASN A 196 -0.91 -7.64 -16.96
CA ASN A 196 -2.13 -6.89 -17.18
C ASN A 196 -3.11 -7.69 -18.06
N PRO A 197 -4.33 -7.99 -17.59
CA PRO A 197 -5.28 -8.82 -18.33
C PRO A 197 -5.80 -8.18 -19.62
N ARG A 198 -5.70 -6.85 -19.75
CA ARG A 198 -6.15 -6.12 -20.94
C ARG A 198 -5.09 -6.07 -22.03
N THR A 199 -3.82 -5.90 -21.65
CA THR A 199 -2.71 -5.73 -22.62
C THR A 199 -1.86 -6.97 -22.79
N GLU A 200 -2.05 -7.99 -21.94
CA GLU A 200 -1.24 -9.22 -21.86
C GLU A 200 0.25 -8.97 -21.60
N MET A 201 0.60 -7.75 -21.16
CA MET A 201 1.96 -7.32 -20.91
C MET A 201 2.26 -7.26 -19.41
N THR A 202 3.54 -7.33 -19.08
CA THR A 202 4.01 -7.01 -17.73
C THR A 202 3.66 -5.56 -17.37
N ASP A 203 3.10 -5.34 -16.18
CA ASP A 203 2.74 -4.01 -15.67
C ASP A 203 2.90 -3.94 -14.15
N CYS A 204 2.72 -2.75 -13.57
CA CYS A 204 2.71 -2.57 -12.11
C CYS A 204 1.60 -3.43 -11.51
N ASP A 205 1.91 -4.23 -10.48
CA ASP A 205 0.94 -5.14 -9.85
C ASP A 205 -0.30 -4.43 -9.32
N THR A 206 -0.12 -3.18 -8.88
CA THR A 206 -1.20 -2.34 -8.38
C THR A 206 -2.04 -1.69 -9.49
N THR A 207 -1.49 -1.54 -10.70
CA THR A 207 -2.28 -1.22 -11.88
C THR A 207 -3.05 -2.45 -12.37
N VAL A 208 -2.40 -3.62 -12.34
CA VAL A 208 -3.00 -4.89 -12.74
C VAL A 208 -4.23 -5.23 -11.89
N ILE A 209 -4.16 -5.08 -10.56
CA ILE A 209 -5.34 -5.34 -9.71
C ILE A 209 -6.50 -4.40 -10.04
N CYS A 210 -6.25 -3.15 -10.45
CA CYS A 210 -7.29 -2.23 -10.89
C CYS A 210 -7.96 -2.73 -12.19
N GLU A 211 -7.18 -3.25 -13.14
CA GLU A 211 -7.71 -3.86 -14.36
C GLU A 211 -8.54 -5.10 -14.04
N VAL A 212 -8.08 -5.97 -13.12
CA VAL A 212 -8.84 -7.14 -12.66
C VAL A 212 -10.17 -6.73 -12.01
N PHE A 213 -10.17 -5.70 -11.17
CA PHE A 213 -11.41 -5.17 -10.58
C PHE A 213 -12.37 -4.69 -11.67
N ARG A 214 -11.86 -3.95 -12.67
CA ARG A 214 -12.65 -3.46 -13.80
C ARG A 214 -13.26 -4.58 -14.63
N THR A 215 -12.53 -5.67 -14.93
CA THR A 215 -13.09 -6.81 -15.68
C THR A 215 -14.20 -7.53 -14.91
N MET A 216 -14.24 -7.39 -13.59
CA MET A 216 -15.26 -7.93 -12.71
C MET A 216 -16.41 -6.94 -12.44
N GLY A 217 -16.40 -5.74 -13.04
CA GLY A 217 -17.42 -4.71 -12.87
C GLY A 217 -17.25 -3.82 -11.64
N TYR A 218 -16.08 -3.85 -10.99
CA TYR A 218 -15.71 -2.97 -9.88
C TYR A 218 -14.87 -1.80 -10.41
N ASP A 219 -15.52 -0.76 -10.93
CA ASP A 219 -14.87 0.32 -11.67
C ASP A 219 -14.90 1.70 -10.97
N ASN A 220 -15.49 1.79 -9.77
CA ASN A 220 -15.49 2.99 -8.95
C ASN A 220 -14.16 3.16 -8.22
N ILE A 221 -13.17 3.65 -8.97
CA ILE A 221 -11.78 3.79 -8.54
C ILE A 221 -11.42 5.28 -8.47
N ALA A 222 -11.10 5.76 -7.27
CA ALA A 222 -10.82 7.18 -7.06
C ALA A 222 -9.58 7.45 -6.20
N MET A 223 -8.92 8.57 -6.51
CA MET A 223 -7.84 9.14 -5.75
C MET A 223 -8.35 10.38 -5.00
N LEU A 224 -8.19 10.39 -3.68
CA LEU A 224 -8.54 11.53 -2.81
C LEU A 224 -7.39 12.56 -2.79
N PRO A 225 -7.68 13.85 -2.54
CA PRO A 225 -6.67 14.89 -2.40
C PRO A 225 -5.97 14.83 -1.03
N ILE A 226 -5.56 13.62 -0.63
CA ILE A 226 -4.90 13.31 0.62
C ILE A 226 -3.46 12.89 0.32
N ASN A 227 -2.50 13.61 0.88
CA ASN A 227 -1.08 13.38 0.61
C ASN A 227 -0.49 12.29 1.51
N ILE A 228 0.09 11.27 0.87
CA ILE A 228 0.95 10.26 1.48
C ILE A 228 2.40 10.55 1.07
N ARG A 229 3.32 10.70 2.01
CA ARG A 229 4.69 11.15 1.68
C ARG A 229 5.65 9.97 1.61
N HIS A 230 6.37 9.85 0.51
CA HIS A 230 7.54 9.01 0.42
C HIS A 230 8.73 9.73 1.08
N PRO A 231 9.41 9.11 2.06
CA PRO A 231 10.56 9.70 2.70
C PRO A 231 11.74 9.80 1.72
N PRO A 232 12.72 10.68 2.00
CA PRO A 232 13.87 10.90 1.13
C PRO A 232 14.61 9.60 0.78
N THR A 233 14.76 9.33 -0.51
CA THR A 233 15.51 8.19 -1.07
C THR A 233 16.87 8.62 -1.60
N SER A 234 16.97 9.80 -2.21
CA SER A 234 18.22 10.33 -2.80
C SER A 234 18.98 11.29 -1.87
N LEU A 235 20.28 11.50 -2.14
CA LEU A 235 21.10 12.51 -1.42
C LEU A 235 20.53 13.92 -1.59
N ARG A 236 20.04 14.25 -2.79
CA ARG A 236 19.40 15.54 -3.08
C ARG A 236 18.15 15.75 -2.22
N GLU A 237 17.28 14.74 -2.17
CA GLU A 237 16.08 14.77 -1.33
C GLU A 237 16.43 14.88 0.16
N ARG A 238 17.46 14.15 0.62
CA ARG A 238 17.91 14.22 2.01
C ARG A 238 18.42 15.61 2.37
N LEU A 239 19.23 16.23 1.50
CA LEU A 239 19.74 17.59 1.70
C LEU A 239 18.61 18.62 1.70
N PHE A 240 17.64 18.49 0.79
CA PHE A 240 16.46 19.33 0.76
C PHE A 240 15.62 19.19 2.03
N TYR A 241 15.35 17.96 2.47
CA TYR A 241 14.59 17.66 3.68
C TYR A 241 15.27 18.20 4.95
N VAL A 242 16.59 18.09 5.05
CA VAL A 242 17.37 18.67 6.16
C VAL A 242 17.31 20.20 6.14
N LYS A 243 17.44 20.83 4.96
CA LYS A 243 17.29 22.29 4.83
C LYS A 243 15.89 22.75 5.24
N GLN A 244 14.82 22.07 4.81
CA GLN A 244 13.47 22.42 5.23
C GLN A 244 13.29 22.31 6.75
N ARG A 245 13.83 21.26 7.39
CA ARG A 245 13.78 21.11 8.84
C ARG A 245 14.57 22.17 9.61
N LEU A 246 15.67 22.67 9.05
CA LEU A 246 16.52 23.67 9.69
C LEU A 246 16.05 25.12 9.47
N PHE A 247 15.37 25.40 8.34
CA PHE A 247 15.08 26.76 7.90
C PHE A 247 13.58 27.05 7.64
N GLY A 248 12.69 26.06 7.72
CA GLY A 248 11.25 26.22 7.51
C GLY A 248 10.44 25.83 8.75
N ARG A 249 9.56 26.74 9.19
CA ARG A 249 8.51 26.48 10.18
C ARG A 249 7.54 25.42 9.63
N VAL A 250 7.51 24.25 10.27
CA VAL A 250 6.31 23.41 10.44
C VAL A 250 6.24 23.01 11.89
#